data_AF-C7AA81-F1
#
_entry.id   AF-C7AA81-F1
#
_cell.length_a   1.000
_cell.length_b   1.000
_cell.length_c   1.000
_cell.angle_alpha   90.00
_cell.angle_beta   90.00
_cell.angle_gamma   90.00
#
_symmetry.space_group_name_H-M   'P 1'
#
loop_
_entity.id
_entity.type
_entity.pdbx_description
1 polymer ?
#
loop_
_entity_poly.entity_id
_entity_poly.type
_entity_poly.pdbx_seq_one_letter_code
_entity_poly.pdbx_strand_id
1 'polypeptide(L)'
;IPVTSLMYALGLDGEQILSTFYKKITYKRTKDGWRVPFDANRFRGYSTVNDLIDADTGKVVLEAGKKLTVRQARQLQEKGLKALRMADEELVGNYLAEDLVNPKTGEIYAEAGEEITDKSLKVLNEQGYKDLPL
;
A
#
# COMPACT_ATOMS: atom_id res chain seq x y z
N ILE A 1 24.84 -5.56 -16.83
CA ILE A 1 23.58 -4.95 -17.31
C ILE A 1 22.48 -5.36 -16.33
N PRO A 2 21.69 -4.43 -15.77
CA PRO A 2 20.54 -4.75 -14.92
C PRO A 2 19.57 -5.68 -15.66
N VAL A 3 18.96 -6.63 -14.96
CA VAL A 3 17.99 -7.58 -15.55
C VAL A 3 16.78 -6.84 -16.16
N THR A 4 16.41 -5.71 -15.57
CA THR A 4 15.34 -4.83 -16.08
C THR A 4 15.63 -4.29 -17.47
N SER A 5 16.88 -4.06 -17.86
CA SER A 5 17.24 -3.63 -19.21
C SER A 5 16.89 -4.67 -20.28
N LEU A 6 17.00 -5.96 -19.96
CA LEU A 6 16.55 -7.03 -20.86
C LEU A 6 15.03 -7.03 -21.00
N MET A 7 14.30 -6.80 -19.91
CA MET A 7 12.83 -6.75 -19.93
C MET A 7 12.31 -5.59 -20.77
N TYR A 8 12.92 -4.41 -20.65
CA TYR A 8 12.63 -3.29 -21.54
C TYR A 8 12.92 -3.64 -23.02
N ALA A 9 14.04 -4.33 -23.29
CA ALA A 9 14.36 -4.78 -24.65
C ALA A 9 13.38 -5.83 -25.20
N LEU A 10 12.70 -6.58 -24.31
CA LEU A 10 11.60 -7.49 -24.65
C LEU A 10 10.25 -6.78 -24.80
N GLY A 11 10.22 -5.44 -24.64
CA GLY A 11 9.04 -4.61 -24.84
C GLY A 11 8.15 -4.44 -23.61
N LEU A 12 8.62 -4.82 -22.41
CA LEU A 12 7.86 -4.58 -21.18
C LEU A 12 8.07 -3.14 -20.70
N ASP A 13 7.01 -2.50 -20.22
CA ASP A 13 7.09 -1.23 -19.48
C ASP A 13 7.29 -1.45 -17.96
N GLY A 14 7.41 -0.34 -17.20
CA GLY A 14 7.65 -0.40 -15.76
C GLY A 14 6.54 -1.14 -14.99
N GLU A 15 5.28 -0.88 -15.31
CA GLU A 15 4.12 -1.53 -14.69
C GLU A 15 4.09 -3.03 -14.99
N GLN A 16 4.37 -3.41 -16.24
CA GLN A 16 4.42 -4.81 -16.67
C GLN A 16 5.55 -5.57 -15.98
N ILE A 17 6.71 -4.92 -15.81
CA ILE A 17 7.81 -5.50 -15.03
C ILE A 17 7.36 -5.69 -13.57
N LEU A 18 6.80 -4.66 -12.93
CA LEU A 18 6.36 -4.76 -11.53
C LEU A 18 5.29 -5.83 -11.35
N SER A 19 4.26 -5.87 -12.20
CA SER A 19 3.19 -6.87 -12.14
C SER A 19 3.63 -8.29 -12.47
N THR A 20 4.74 -8.47 -13.19
CA THR A 20 5.34 -9.80 -13.45
C THR A 20 5.96 -10.39 -12.17
N PHE A 21 6.58 -9.56 -11.33
CA PHE A 21 7.34 -10.02 -10.16
C PHE A 21 6.66 -9.79 -8.82
N TYR A 22 5.72 -8.85 -8.74
CA TYR A 22 5.08 -8.43 -7.51
C TYR A 22 3.56 -8.49 -7.61
N LYS A 23 2.93 -8.77 -6.46
CA LYS A 23 1.48 -8.61 -6.31
C LYS A 23 1.21 -7.20 -5.83
N LYS A 24 0.40 -6.45 -6.58
CA LYS A 24 -0.12 -5.17 -6.14
C LYS A 24 -1.31 -5.33 -5.19
N ILE A 25 -1.49 -4.35 -4.32
CA ILE A 25 -2.48 -4.29 -3.27
C ILE A 25 -3.04 -2.88 -3.28
N THR A 26 -4.34 -2.79 -3.55
CA THR A 26 -5.01 -1.49 -3.60
C THR A 26 -5.33 -1.01 -2.19
N TYR A 27 -4.75 0.13 -1.83
CA TYR A 27 -5.05 0.87 -0.61
C TYR A 27 -6.15 1.86 -0.94
N LYS A 28 -7.22 1.90 -0.13
CA LYS A 28 -8.40 2.72 -0.44
C LYS A 28 -8.56 3.85 0.55
N ARG A 29 -8.71 5.09 0.08
CA ARG A 29 -8.97 6.25 0.92
C ARG A 29 -10.34 6.10 1.58
N THR A 30 -10.36 6.40 2.87
CA THR A 30 -11.57 6.50 3.70
C THR A 30 -11.57 7.86 4.39
N LYS A 31 -12.63 8.14 5.15
CA LYS A 31 -12.73 9.40 5.90
C LYS A 31 -11.60 9.58 6.91
N ASP A 32 -11.14 8.48 7.52
CA ASP A 32 -10.22 8.51 8.65
C ASP A 32 -8.84 7.90 8.33
N GLY A 33 -8.45 7.87 7.05
CA GLY A 33 -7.16 7.32 6.59
C GLY A 33 -7.32 6.36 5.41
N TRP A 34 -6.44 5.37 5.30
CA TRP A 34 -6.45 4.35 4.26
C TRP A 34 -6.92 3.00 4.79
N ARG A 35 -7.85 2.37 4.06
CA ARG A 35 -8.24 0.99 4.26
C ARG A 35 -7.28 0.08 3.49
N VAL A 36 -6.53 -0.71 4.25
CA VAL A 36 -5.45 -1.57 3.75
C VAL A 36 -5.82 -3.04 3.93
N PRO A 37 -5.86 -3.86 2.87
CA PRO A 37 -6.15 -5.27 3.00
C PRO A 37 -5.21 -5.99 3.98
N PHE A 38 -5.80 -6.70 4.95
CA PHE A 38 -5.05 -7.46 5.93
C PHE A 38 -4.74 -8.86 5.39
N ASP A 39 -3.47 -9.25 5.46
CA ASP A 39 -3.01 -10.61 5.17
C ASP A 39 -2.02 -11.05 6.26
N ALA A 40 -2.31 -12.16 6.95
CA ALA A 40 -1.49 -12.58 8.09
C ALA A 40 -0.05 -12.94 7.72
N ASN A 41 0.23 -13.29 6.46
CA ASN A 41 1.59 -13.57 6.00
C ASN A 41 2.38 -12.29 5.74
N ARG A 42 1.76 -11.25 5.18
CA ARG A 42 2.38 -9.92 5.00
C ARG A 42 2.70 -9.26 6.33
N PHE A 43 1.77 -9.35 7.28
CA PHE A 43 1.93 -8.68 8.59
C PHE A 43 2.66 -9.54 9.63
N ARG A 44 3.21 -10.71 9.24
CA ARG A 44 3.98 -11.59 10.13
C ARG A 44 5.18 -10.84 10.70
N GLY A 45 5.22 -10.69 12.03
CA GLY A 45 6.35 -10.08 12.72
C GLY A 45 6.42 -8.56 12.60
N TYR A 46 5.38 -7.94 12.04
CA TYR A 46 5.24 -6.49 11.96
C TYR A 46 5.32 -5.87 13.36
N SER A 47 6.13 -4.84 13.52
CA SER A 47 6.25 -4.09 14.77
C SER A 47 5.52 -2.78 14.59
N THR A 48 4.52 -2.54 15.43
CA THR A 48 3.63 -1.39 15.26
C THR A 48 4.24 -0.16 15.91
N VAL A 49 4.22 0.97 15.20
CA VAL A 49 4.57 2.27 15.79
C VAL A 49 3.30 2.92 16.37
N ASN A 50 2.18 2.75 15.67
CA ASN A 50 0.85 3.22 16.08
C ASN A 50 -0.07 2.04 16.40
N ASP A 51 -1.25 2.33 16.96
CA ASP A 51 -2.29 1.31 17.13
C ASP A 51 -2.73 0.76 15.76
N LEU A 52 -2.74 -0.57 15.61
CA LEU A 52 -3.41 -1.20 14.48
C LEU A 52 -4.91 -1.22 14.76
N ILE A 53 -5.64 -0.59 13.85
CA ILE A 53 -7.08 -0.41 13.97
C ILE A 53 -7.76 -1.17 12.83
N ASP A 54 -8.79 -1.95 13.16
CA ASP A 54 -9.66 -2.56 12.16
C ASP A 54 -10.40 -1.45 11.40
N ALA A 55 -10.20 -1.40 10.07
CA ALA A 55 -10.79 -0.36 9.24
C ALA A 55 -12.31 -0.41 9.18
N ASP A 56 -12.91 -1.58 9.40
CA ASP A 56 -14.35 -1.78 9.28
C ASP A 56 -15.08 -1.55 10.62
N THR A 57 -14.41 -1.78 11.76
CA THR A 57 -15.02 -1.65 13.10
C THR A 57 -14.48 -0.49 13.94
N GLY A 58 -13.33 0.08 13.59
CA GLY A 58 -12.66 1.12 14.37
C GLY A 58 -12.01 0.63 15.67
N LYS A 59 -12.01 -0.69 15.93
CA LYS A 59 -11.43 -1.27 17.15
C LYS A 59 -9.92 -1.43 17.00
N VAL A 60 -9.18 -1.12 18.07
CA VAL A 60 -7.76 -1.47 18.17
C VAL A 60 -7.63 -2.98 18.22
N VAL A 61 -6.92 -3.56 17.25
CA VAL A 61 -6.63 -4.99 17.17
C VAL A 61 -5.23 -5.33 17.68
N LEU A 62 -4.33 -4.35 17.70
CA LEU A 62 -3.02 -4.44 18.34
C LEU A 62 -2.57 -3.04 18.75
N GLU A 63 -2.20 -2.86 20.01
CA GLU A 63 -1.70 -1.57 20.52
C GLU A 63 -0.33 -1.21 19.93
N ALA A 64 -0.03 0.08 19.89
CA ALA A 64 1.26 0.65 19.53
C ALA A 64 2.42 0.02 20.31
N GLY A 65 3.57 -0.12 19.66
CA GLY A 65 4.79 -0.68 20.25
C GLY A 65 4.79 -2.19 20.43
N LYS A 66 3.68 -2.88 20.11
CA LYS A 66 3.60 -4.35 20.18
C LYS A 66 4.02 -4.98 18.87
N LYS A 67 4.63 -6.16 18.97
CA LYS A 67 4.95 -6.99 17.81
C LYS A 67 3.76 -7.90 17.49
N LEU A 68 3.29 -7.86 16.23
CA LEU A 68 2.28 -8.80 15.74
C LEU A 68 2.92 -10.16 15.50
N THR A 69 2.75 -11.08 16.46
CA THR A 69 3.26 -12.45 16.31
C THR A 69 2.51 -13.20 15.22
N VAL A 70 3.15 -14.25 14.66
CA VAL A 70 2.52 -15.12 13.64
C VAL A 70 1.18 -15.68 14.12
N ARG A 71 1.13 -16.09 15.40
CA ARG A 71 -0.07 -16.65 16.01
C ARG A 71 -1.18 -15.60 16.08
N GLN A 72 -0.87 -14.39 16.53
CA GLN A 72 -1.85 -13.31 16.60
C GLN A 72 -2.35 -12.90 15.21
N ALA A 73 -1.47 -12.76 14.22
CA ALA A 73 -1.87 -12.43 12.86
C ALA A 73 -2.87 -13.44 12.27
N ARG A 74 -2.59 -14.75 12.46
CA ARG A 74 -3.52 -15.82 12.07
C ARG A 74 -4.86 -15.74 12.79
N GLN A 75 -4.82 -15.54 14.12
CA GLN A 75 -6.05 -15.40 14.92
C GLN A 75 -6.89 -14.19 14.50
N LEU A 76 -6.27 -13.07 14.14
CA LEU A 76 -7.00 -11.91 13.62
C LEU A 76 -7.68 -12.23 12.28
N GLN A 77 -6.99 -12.92 11.37
CA GLN A 77 -7.56 -13.34 10.09
C GLN A 77 -8.71 -14.36 10.29
N GLU A 78 -8.54 -15.34 11.16
CA GLU A 78 -9.59 -16.34 11.52
C GLU A 78 -10.82 -15.69 12.16
N LYS A 79 -10.62 -14.62 12.95
CA LYS A 79 -11.70 -13.81 13.53
C LYS A 79 -12.35 -12.87 12.51
N GLY A 80 -11.91 -12.89 11.25
CA GLY A 80 -12.52 -12.16 10.15
C GLY A 80 -12.00 -10.74 9.96
N LEU A 81 -10.83 -10.38 10.49
CA LEU A 81 -10.20 -9.09 10.18
C LEU A 81 -9.88 -9.03 8.68
N LYS A 82 -10.47 -8.06 7.98
CA LYS A 82 -10.32 -7.90 6.52
C LYS A 82 -9.35 -6.79 6.14
N ALA A 83 -9.31 -5.73 6.92
CA ALA A 83 -8.49 -4.58 6.62
C ALA A 83 -8.07 -3.81 7.87
N LEU A 84 -6.93 -3.15 7.76
CA LEU A 84 -6.39 -2.23 8.75
C LEU A 84 -6.58 -0.79 8.26
N ARG A 85 -6.76 0.13 9.20
CA ARG A 85 -6.72 1.56 8.94
C ARG A 85 -5.30 2.05 9.14
N MET A 86 -4.74 2.69 8.11
CA MET A 86 -3.42 3.31 8.14
C MET A 86 -3.52 4.81 7.92
N ALA A 87 -2.67 5.56 8.61
CA ALA A 87 -2.51 7.00 8.40
C ALA A 87 -1.65 7.29 7.16
N ASP A 88 -1.61 8.55 6.73
CA ASP A 88 -0.82 8.97 5.57
C ASP A 88 0.68 8.72 5.78
N GLU A 89 1.16 8.94 7.00
CA GLU A 89 2.56 8.75 7.39
C GLU A 89 3.00 7.28 7.31
N GLU A 90 2.06 6.33 7.44
CA GLU A 90 2.34 4.89 7.35
C GLU A 90 2.47 4.41 5.90
N LEU A 91 2.03 5.21 4.93
CA LEU A 91 2.20 4.91 3.50
C LEU A 91 3.56 5.37 2.97
N VAL A 92 4.21 6.32 3.64
CA VAL A 92 5.53 6.83 3.25
C VAL A 92 6.56 5.70 3.23
N GLY A 93 7.36 5.62 2.18
CA GLY A 93 8.35 4.56 1.96
C GLY A 93 7.81 3.31 1.25
N ASN A 94 6.51 3.23 0.98
CA ASN A 94 5.98 2.22 0.04
C ASN A 94 6.19 2.70 -1.41
N TYR A 95 6.04 1.79 -2.37
CA TYR A 95 6.24 2.06 -3.79
C TYR A 95 4.94 1.90 -4.56
N LEU A 96 4.72 2.72 -5.57
CA LEU A 96 3.56 2.60 -6.45
C LEU A 96 3.76 1.48 -7.47
N ALA A 97 2.73 0.69 -7.71
CA ALA A 97 2.77 -0.40 -8.68
C ALA A 97 2.37 0.03 -10.10
N GLU A 98 1.68 1.18 -10.22
CA GLU A 98 1.13 1.71 -11.48
C GLU A 98 1.29 3.24 -11.51
N ASP A 99 1.29 3.80 -12.72
CA ASP A 99 1.29 5.23 -12.97
C ASP A 99 -0.03 5.84 -12.46
N LEU A 100 0.09 6.96 -11.76
CA LEU A 100 -1.05 7.74 -11.30
C LEU A 100 -1.21 8.97 -12.19
N VAL A 101 -2.10 8.84 -13.17
CA VAL A 101 -2.32 9.84 -14.21
C VAL A 101 -3.65 10.56 -14.10
N ASN A 102 -3.68 11.83 -14.47
CA ASN A 102 -4.93 12.54 -14.72
C ASN A 102 -5.57 11.98 -16.00
N PRO A 103 -6.74 11.32 -15.92
CA PRO A 103 -7.34 10.66 -17.09
C PRO A 103 -7.85 11.66 -18.15
N LYS A 104 -7.96 12.95 -17.82
CA LYS A 104 -8.42 13.99 -18.76
C LYS A 104 -7.26 14.64 -19.51
N THR A 105 -6.15 14.91 -18.83
CA THR A 105 -5.00 15.64 -19.41
C THR A 105 -3.85 14.74 -19.82
N GLY A 106 -3.79 13.52 -19.28
CA GLY A 106 -2.64 12.62 -19.43
C GLY A 106 -1.43 13.03 -18.58
N GLU A 107 -1.57 14.03 -17.72
CA GLU A 107 -0.51 14.44 -16.79
C GLU A 107 -0.22 13.31 -15.79
N ILE A 108 1.05 12.95 -15.66
CA ILE A 108 1.52 11.93 -14.72
C ILE A 108 1.82 12.63 -13.39
N TYR A 109 1.15 12.21 -12.32
CA TYR A 109 1.40 12.73 -10.97
C TYR A 109 2.40 11.88 -10.18
N ALA A 110 2.50 10.59 -10.51
CA ALA A 110 3.52 9.69 -10.00
C ALA A 110 3.70 8.52 -10.98
N GLU A 111 4.93 8.04 -11.12
CA GLU A 111 5.29 6.92 -11.99
C GLU A 111 5.32 5.59 -11.22
N ALA A 112 5.09 4.49 -11.93
CA ALA A 112 5.25 3.15 -11.40
C ALA A 112 6.68 2.91 -10.90
N GLY A 113 6.80 2.40 -9.69
CA GLY A 113 8.08 2.18 -9.00
C GLY A 113 8.60 3.39 -8.23
N GLU A 114 7.92 4.55 -8.27
CA GLU A 114 8.26 5.67 -7.40
C GLU A 114 7.88 5.39 -5.95
N GLU A 115 8.72 5.89 -5.04
CA GLU A 115 8.46 5.87 -3.60
C GLU A 115 7.40 6.91 -3.23
N ILE A 116 6.47 6.52 -2.38
CA ILE A 116 5.52 7.43 -1.74
C ILE A 116 6.28 8.26 -0.72
N THR A 117 6.34 9.56 -0.97
CA THR A 117 6.90 10.57 -0.07
C THR A 117 5.76 11.41 0.50
N ASP A 118 6.01 12.14 1.60
CA ASP A 118 5.03 13.11 2.12
C ASP A 118 4.56 14.11 1.06
N LYS A 119 5.47 14.50 0.14
CA LYS A 119 5.17 15.44 -0.93
C LYS A 119 4.28 14.80 -2.00
N SER A 120 4.63 13.61 -2.49
CA SER A 120 3.82 12.94 -3.51
C SER A 120 2.44 12.57 -2.97
N LEU A 121 2.36 12.08 -1.73
CA LEU A 121 1.07 11.74 -1.11
C LEU A 121 0.14 12.96 -0.96
N LYS A 122 0.69 14.14 -0.61
CA LYS A 122 -0.09 15.39 -0.60
C LYS A 122 -0.64 15.75 -1.97
N VAL A 123 0.18 15.68 -3.01
CA VAL A 123 -0.27 15.95 -4.39
C VAL A 123 -1.37 14.97 -4.78
N LEU A 124 -1.19 13.67 -4.55
CA LEU A 124 -2.20 12.66 -4.88
C LEU A 124 -3.52 12.88 -4.11
N ASN A 125 -3.44 13.31 -2.84
CA ASN A 125 -4.63 13.67 -2.07
C ASN A 125 -5.33 14.91 -2.61
N GLU A 126 -4.60 15.96 -2.99
CA GLU A 126 -5.15 17.19 -3.60
C GLU A 126 -5.81 16.91 -4.95
N GLN A 127 -5.25 15.99 -5.73
CA GLN A 127 -5.83 15.51 -6.98
C GLN A 127 -7.01 14.54 -6.79
N GLY A 128 -7.30 14.17 -5.54
CA GLY A 128 -8.48 13.38 -5.17
C GLY A 128 -8.34 11.88 -5.42
N TYR A 129 -7.13 11.34 -5.45
CA TYR A 129 -6.92 9.89 -5.55
C TYR A 129 -7.52 9.17 -4.34
N LYS A 130 -8.36 8.18 -4.62
CA LYS A 130 -9.02 7.35 -3.61
C LYS A 130 -8.51 5.92 -3.58
N ASP A 131 -7.74 5.52 -4.57
CA ASP A 131 -7.15 4.20 -4.67
C ASP A 131 -5.67 4.39 -5.01
N LEU A 132 -4.79 3.78 -4.23
CA LEU A 132 -3.36 3.72 -4.50
C LEU A 132 -2.97 2.26 -4.73
N PRO A 133 -2.41 1.91 -5.91
CA PRO A 133 -1.87 0.59 -6.17
C PRO A 133 -0.45 0.52 -5.61
N LEU A 134 -0.26 -0.25 -4.53
CA LEU A 134 1.05 -0.49 -3.89
C LEU A 134 1.53 -1.93 -4.10
#